data_AF-A0A822YEN6-F1
#
_entry.id   AF-A0A822YEN6-F1
#
_cell.length_a   1.000
_cell.length_b   1.000
_cell.length_c   1.000
_cell.angle_alpha   90.00
_cell.angle_beta   90.00
_cell.angle_gamma   90.00
#
_symmetry.space_group_name_H-M   'P 1'
#
loop_
_entity.id
_entity.type
_entity.pdbx_description
1 polymer ?
#
loop_
_entity_poly.entity_id
_entity_poly.type
_entity_poly.pdbx_seq_one_letter_code
_entity_poly.pdbx_strand_id
1 'polypeptide(L)'
;MPGPGPHMMYTLGSGVGLMSVSNGRFSPHHCIVYAINAFLGPDLGSFSEWISSTLGVGQKLGSLIMDAIHHPFYYILILGLPLSLLYSWLSRVFLQKGFLDSFSGVPLNKRQCLLLLSAGSLSHFFLDHLFEENGHSSTYSWILSTGWWKSRAAVNPDAVIVVGFLCTFLIGGFIYINRHSLWILSSELF
;
A
#
# COMPACT_ATOMS: atom_id res chain seq x y z
N MET A 1 -9.25 7.14 10.62
CA MET A 1 -8.62 6.47 9.47
C MET A 1 -9.18 5.06 9.31
N PRO A 2 -9.76 4.73 8.14
CA PRO A 2 -10.20 3.37 7.82
C PRO A 2 -9.01 2.41 7.92
N GLY A 3 -9.29 1.16 8.28
CA GLY A 3 -8.24 0.19 8.47
C GLY A 3 -7.47 -0.12 7.17
N PRO A 4 -6.33 -0.80 7.28
CA PRO A 4 -5.56 -1.36 6.18
C PRO A 4 -6.35 -2.13 5.11
N GLY A 5 -7.36 -2.88 5.54
CA GLY A 5 -8.24 -3.67 4.66
C GLY A 5 -8.97 -2.79 3.64
N PRO A 6 -9.78 -1.81 4.06
CA PRO A 6 -10.42 -0.84 3.17
C PRO A 6 -9.48 -0.17 2.16
N HIS A 7 -8.31 0.31 2.59
CA HIS A 7 -7.31 0.91 1.71
C HIS A 7 -6.84 -0.06 0.64
N MET A 8 -6.49 -1.28 1.04
CA MET A 8 -6.10 -2.36 0.13
C MET A 8 -7.23 -2.76 -0.81
N MET A 9 -8.45 -2.93 -0.30
CA MET A 9 -9.61 -3.34 -1.09
C MET A 9 -9.97 -2.28 -2.15
N TYR A 10 -10.02 -1.01 -1.74
CA TYR A 10 -10.29 0.10 -2.65
C TYR A 10 -9.27 0.16 -3.78
N THR A 11 -7.97 0.09 -3.45
CA THR A 11 -6.90 0.26 -4.43
C THR A 11 -6.62 -0.99 -5.27
N LEU A 12 -6.70 -2.19 -4.70
CA LEU A 12 -6.64 -3.43 -5.50
C LEU A 12 -7.86 -3.55 -6.40
N GLY A 13 -9.07 -3.26 -5.91
CA GLY A 13 -10.29 -3.27 -6.71
C GLY A 13 -10.23 -2.27 -7.86
N SER A 14 -9.85 -1.02 -7.56
CA SER A 14 -9.61 0.01 -8.58
C SER A 14 -8.51 -0.39 -9.55
N GLY A 15 -7.43 -0.98 -9.06
CA GLY A 15 -6.32 -1.48 -9.86
C GLY A 15 -6.74 -2.58 -10.83
N VAL A 16 -7.57 -3.54 -10.41
CA VAL A 16 -8.17 -4.57 -11.29
C VAL A 16 -9.06 -3.91 -12.36
N GLY A 17 -9.87 -2.92 -11.98
CA GLY A 17 -10.64 -2.12 -12.93
C GLY A 17 -9.75 -1.44 -13.97
N LEU A 18 -8.67 -0.79 -13.52
CA LEU A 18 -7.67 -0.17 -14.40
C LEU A 18 -6.97 -1.17 -15.31
N MET A 19 -6.62 -2.35 -14.80
CA MET A 19 -6.06 -3.45 -15.60
C MET A 19 -7.03 -3.85 -16.72
N SER A 20 -8.32 -3.99 -16.40
CA SER A 20 -9.36 -4.36 -17.37
C SER A 20 -9.54 -3.28 -18.46
N VAL A 21 -9.79 -2.02 -18.07
CA VAL A 21 -10.05 -0.93 -19.05
C VAL A 21 -8.83 -0.56 -19.87
N SER A 22 -7.63 -0.87 -19.38
CA SER A 22 -6.37 -0.61 -20.10
C SER A 22 -5.88 -1.80 -20.94
N ASN A 23 -6.65 -2.88 -21.01
CA ASN A 23 -6.26 -4.14 -21.67
C ASN A 23 -4.88 -4.63 -21.18
N GLY A 24 -4.62 -4.58 -19.88
CA GLY A 24 -3.38 -5.06 -19.25
C GLY A 24 -2.19 -4.09 -19.32
N ARG A 25 -2.31 -2.93 -19.98
CA ARG A 25 -1.25 -1.91 -19.98
C ARG A 25 -0.97 -1.36 -18.58
N PHE A 26 -2.03 -1.13 -17.81
CA PHE A 26 -1.92 -1.09 -16.36
C PHE A 26 -1.83 -2.54 -15.92
N SER A 27 -0.69 -2.92 -15.36
CA SER A 27 -0.32 -4.32 -15.08
C SER A 27 -0.38 -4.64 -13.58
N PRO A 28 -0.27 -5.92 -13.20
CA PRO A 28 -0.20 -6.33 -11.79
C PRO A 28 0.86 -5.58 -10.97
N HIS A 29 2.00 -5.24 -11.58
CA HIS A 29 3.03 -4.41 -10.94
C HIS A 29 2.52 -3.03 -10.55
N HIS A 30 1.73 -2.40 -11.43
CA HIS A 30 1.15 -1.08 -11.16
C HIS A 30 0.17 -1.15 -9.99
N CYS A 31 -0.70 -2.17 -10.00
CA CYS A 31 -1.69 -2.42 -8.96
C CYS A 31 -1.04 -2.61 -7.58
N ILE A 32 0.01 -3.43 -7.50
CA ILE A 32 0.72 -3.70 -6.23
C ILE A 32 1.37 -2.43 -5.68
N VAL A 33 2.09 -1.66 -6.52
CA VAL A 33 2.73 -0.42 -6.05
C VAL A 33 1.68 0.60 -5.61
N TYR A 34 0.59 0.73 -6.37
CA TYR A 34 -0.52 1.60 -6.02
C TYR A 34 -1.14 1.22 -4.66
N ALA A 35 -1.47 -0.06 -4.48
CA ALA A 35 -2.12 -0.56 -3.27
C ALA A 35 -1.23 -0.50 -2.03
N ILE A 36 0.06 -0.87 -2.15
CA ILE A 36 1.00 -0.78 -1.03
C ILE A 36 1.14 0.66 -0.52
N ASN A 37 1.14 1.65 -1.42
CA ASN A 37 1.27 3.06 -1.00
C ASN A 37 -0.02 3.64 -0.44
N ALA A 38 -1.18 3.11 -0.83
CA ALA A 38 -2.44 3.48 -0.19
C ALA A 38 -2.64 2.80 1.17
N PHE A 39 -2.08 1.60 1.35
CA PHE A 39 -2.12 0.91 2.62
C PHE A 39 -1.04 1.40 3.59
N LEU A 40 0.24 1.20 3.27
CA LEU A 40 1.34 1.40 4.20
C LEU A 40 1.95 2.80 4.14
N GLY A 41 1.86 3.48 2.99
CA GLY A 41 2.74 4.61 2.67
C GLY A 41 2.79 5.68 3.76
N PRO A 42 1.76 6.53 3.88
CA PRO A 42 1.71 7.56 4.93
C PRO A 42 1.76 6.99 6.35
N ASP A 43 1.21 5.80 6.56
CA ASP A 43 1.19 5.09 7.84
C ASP A 43 2.57 4.62 8.34
N LEU A 44 3.62 4.67 7.50
CA LEU A 44 4.99 4.49 7.99
C LEU A 44 5.36 5.51 9.07
N GLY A 45 4.77 6.70 9.03
CA GLY A 45 4.93 7.73 10.05
C GLY A 45 4.36 7.30 11.40
N SER A 46 3.09 6.89 11.43
CA SER A 46 2.40 6.43 12.64
C SER A 46 3.05 5.16 13.22
N PHE A 47 3.51 4.24 12.36
CA PHE A 47 4.28 3.06 12.75
C PHE A 47 5.63 3.42 13.40
N SER A 48 6.32 4.44 12.89
CA SER A 48 7.59 4.91 13.46
C SER A 48 7.41 5.49 14.86
N GLU A 49 6.36 6.30 15.06
CA GLU A 49 6.01 6.81 16.39
C GLU A 49 5.68 5.66 17.35
N TRP A 50 4.91 4.66 16.90
CA TRP A 50 4.58 3.49 17.70
C TRP A 50 5.82 2.72 18.17
N ILE A 51 6.79 2.46 17.27
CA ILE A 51 8.06 1.80 17.64
C ILE A 51 8.80 2.62 18.71
N SER A 52 8.98 3.92 18.49
CA SER A 52 9.66 4.80 19.45
C SER A 52 8.96 4.82 20.82
N SER A 53 7.63 4.81 20.82
CA SER A 53 6.84 4.77 22.05
C SER A 53 6.97 3.43 22.79
N THR A 54 6.98 2.31 22.05
CA THR A 54 7.05 0.95 22.60
C THR A 54 8.42 0.64 23.18
N LEU A 55 9.49 1.06 22.49
CA LEU A 55 10.85 0.89 22.96
C LEU A 55 11.24 1.91 24.05
N GLY A 56 10.42 2.95 24.26
CA GLY A 56 10.71 4.01 25.21
C GLY A 56 11.88 4.93 24.78
N VAL A 57 12.26 4.91 23.49
CA VAL A 57 13.41 5.66 22.97
C VAL A 57 13.00 6.51 21.76
N GLY A 58 13.46 7.76 21.73
CA GLY A 58 13.34 8.61 20.55
C GLY A 58 11.93 9.13 20.28
N GLN A 59 11.10 9.32 21.31
CA GLN A 59 9.69 9.74 21.16
C GLN A 59 9.54 11.04 20.35
N LYS A 60 10.41 12.04 20.60
CA LYS A 60 10.41 13.30 19.84
C LYS A 60 10.70 13.07 18.35
N LEU A 61 11.62 12.15 18.04
CA LEU A 61 11.96 11.81 16.67
C LEU A 61 10.81 11.03 16.00
N GLY A 62 10.22 10.06 16.70
CA GLY A 62 9.05 9.31 16.22
C GLY A 62 7.87 10.22 15.88
N SER A 63 7.53 11.16 16.77
CA SER A 63 6.48 12.15 16.54
C SER A 63 6.79 13.08 15.35
N LEU A 64 8.04 13.56 15.22
CA LEU A 64 8.44 14.36 14.06
C LEU A 64 8.36 13.57 12.75
N ILE A 65 8.76 12.30 12.77
CA ILE A 65 8.65 11.41 11.61
C ILE A 65 7.18 11.20 11.24
N MET A 66 6.31 10.99 12.22
CA MET A 66 4.87 10.90 12.00
C MET A 66 4.34 12.17 11.32
N ASP A 67 4.58 13.34 11.89
CA ASP A 67 4.10 14.61 11.35
C ASP A 67 4.61 14.86 9.92
N ALA A 68 5.86 14.48 9.64
CA ALA A 68 6.47 14.67 8.33
C ALA A 68 5.99 13.65 7.29
N ILE A 69 5.92 12.37 7.62
CA ILE A 69 5.58 11.30 6.68
C ILE A 69 4.07 11.22 6.45
N HIS A 70 3.25 11.51 7.47
CA HIS A 70 1.80 11.49 7.38
C HIS A 70 1.20 12.80 6.81
N HIS A 71 2.04 13.68 6.24
CA HIS A 71 1.57 14.88 5.57
C HIS A 71 1.42 14.64 4.06
N PRO A 72 0.28 15.03 3.42
CA PRO A 72 -0.05 14.68 2.04
C PRO A 72 1.02 14.97 0.99
N PHE A 73 1.74 16.07 1.16
CA PHE A 73 2.79 16.47 0.23
C PHE A 73 4.17 16.00 0.67
N TYR A 74 4.43 15.93 1.98
CA TYR A 74 5.77 15.62 2.48
C TYR A 74 6.09 14.14 2.35
N TYR A 75 5.10 13.25 2.45
CA TYR A 75 5.27 11.84 2.09
C TYR A 75 5.92 11.69 0.71
N ILE A 76 5.36 12.36 -0.29
CA ILE A 76 5.82 12.29 -1.68
C ILE A 76 7.22 12.90 -1.82
N LEU A 77 7.49 14.02 -1.14
CA LEU A 77 8.79 14.69 -1.22
C LEU A 77 9.92 13.93 -0.50
N ILE A 78 9.63 13.36 0.67
CA ILE A 78 10.61 12.68 1.52
C ILE A 78 10.82 11.24 1.04
N LEU A 79 9.74 10.48 0.84
CA LEU A 79 9.80 9.06 0.53
C LEU A 79 9.58 8.73 -0.95
N GLY A 80 9.03 9.65 -1.74
CA GLY A 80 8.72 9.37 -3.15
C GLY A 80 9.93 8.96 -3.96
N LEU A 81 11.05 9.71 -3.88
CA LEU A 81 12.27 9.35 -4.58
C LEU A 81 12.85 8.00 -4.11
N PRO A 82 13.18 7.78 -2.82
CA PRO A 82 13.78 6.52 -2.40
C PRO A 82 12.88 5.31 -2.66
N LEU A 83 11.57 5.42 -2.43
CA LEU A 83 10.63 4.32 -2.70
C LEU A 83 10.43 4.09 -4.20
N SER A 84 10.46 5.13 -5.04
CA SER A 84 10.39 4.94 -6.50
C SER A 84 11.57 4.14 -7.05
N LEU A 85 12.76 4.30 -6.46
CA LEU A 85 13.95 3.52 -6.82
C LEU A 85 13.78 2.06 -6.38
N LEU A 86 13.33 1.85 -5.15
CA LEU A 86 13.07 0.52 -4.59
C LEU A 86 12.02 -0.23 -5.41
N TYR A 87 10.87 0.39 -5.70
CA TYR A 87 9.79 -0.25 -6.44
C TYR A 87 10.15 -0.50 -7.91
N SER A 88 10.91 0.38 -8.55
CA SER A 88 11.41 0.12 -9.91
C SER A 88 12.38 -1.07 -9.94
N TRP A 89 13.23 -1.20 -8.93
CA TRP A 89 14.09 -2.38 -8.76
C TRP A 89 13.27 -3.66 -8.48
N LEU A 90 12.31 -3.61 -7.56
CA LEU A 90 11.44 -4.75 -7.24
C LEU A 90 10.63 -5.21 -8.45
N SER A 91 10.08 -4.28 -9.24
CA SER A 91 9.33 -4.62 -10.45
C SER A 91 10.21 -5.38 -11.44
N ARG A 92 11.48 -4.99 -11.61
CA ARG A 92 12.44 -5.73 -12.42
C ARG A 92 12.68 -7.14 -11.89
N VAL A 93 12.91 -7.28 -10.58
CA VAL A 93 13.15 -8.59 -9.96
C VAL A 93 11.94 -9.51 -10.11
N PHE A 94 10.73 -9.01 -9.85
CA PHE A 94 9.51 -9.80 -9.95
C PHE A 94 9.18 -10.21 -11.38
N LEU A 95 9.45 -9.34 -12.35
CA LEU A 95 9.30 -9.67 -13.77
C LEU A 95 10.32 -10.73 -14.20
N GLN A 96 11.60 -10.55 -13.85
CA GLN A 96 12.67 -11.50 -14.19
C GLN A 96 12.45 -12.90 -13.59
N LYS A 97 11.85 -12.97 -12.40
CA LYS A 97 11.55 -14.23 -11.71
C LYS A 97 10.18 -14.83 -12.09
N GLY A 98 9.43 -14.18 -12.99
CA GLY A 98 8.09 -14.65 -13.39
C GLY A 98 7.03 -14.58 -12.29
N PHE A 99 7.25 -13.79 -11.23
CA PHE A 99 6.28 -13.63 -10.14
C PHE A 99 5.06 -12.83 -10.57
N LEU A 100 5.24 -11.84 -11.44
CA LEU A 100 4.18 -10.96 -11.93
C LEU A 100 4.40 -10.63 -13.40
N ASP A 101 3.33 -10.71 -14.19
CA ASP A 101 3.36 -10.43 -15.62
C ASP A 101 3.24 -8.91 -15.92
N SER A 102 3.64 -8.50 -17.11
CA SER A 102 3.50 -7.16 -17.66
C SER A 102 3.19 -7.25 -19.15
N PHE A 103 2.17 -6.53 -19.62
CA PHE A 103 1.75 -6.56 -21.03
C PHE A 103 2.90 -6.34 -22.03
N SER A 104 3.85 -5.46 -21.70
CA SER A 104 5.01 -5.16 -22.55
C SER A 104 6.25 -6.00 -22.22
N GLY A 105 6.22 -6.83 -21.18
CA GLY A 105 7.41 -7.47 -20.63
C GLY A 105 8.42 -6.48 -20.03
N VAL A 106 8.06 -5.20 -19.86
CA VAL A 106 8.95 -4.16 -19.33
C VAL A 106 8.60 -3.89 -17.86
N PRO A 107 9.59 -3.79 -16.96
CA PRO A 107 9.36 -3.43 -15.57
C PRO A 107 8.99 -1.95 -15.43
N LEU A 108 8.39 -1.59 -14.30
CA LEU A 108 8.06 -0.20 -13.99
C LEU A 108 9.32 0.65 -13.91
N ASN A 109 9.29 1.80 -14.58
CA ASN A 109 10.34 2.80 -14.43
C ASN A 109 10.10 3.68 -13.20
N LYS A 110 11.15 4.39 -12.77
CA LYS A 110 11.15 5.25 -11.58
C LYS A 110 10.03 6.31 -11.60
N ARG A 111 9.75 6.89 -12.77
CA ARG A 111 8.69 7.91 -12.92
C ARG A 111 7.32 7.29 -12.72
N GLN A 112 7.06 6.12 -13.28
CA GLN A 112 5.82 5.37 -13.05
C GLN A 112 5.66 5.02 -11.57
N CYS A 113 6.71 4.51 -10.93
CA CYS A 113 6.68 4.21 -9.50
C CYS A 113 6.41 5.46 -8.65
N LEU A 114 7.01 6.61 -8.97
CA LEU A 114 6.75 7.87 -8.27
C LEU A 114 5.27 8.28 -8.41
N LEU A 115 4.72 8.21 -9.62
CA LEU A 115 3.31 8.55 -9.87
C LEU A 115 2.35 7.61 -9.15
N LEU A 116 2.64 6.30 -9.14
CA LEU A 116 1.83 5.29 -8.44
C LEU A 116 1.91 5.46 -6.93
N LEU A 117 3.08 5.80 -6.41
CA LEU A 117 3.28 6.13 -5.00
C LEU A 117 2.45 7.35 -4.61
N SER A 118 2.52 8.43 -5.40
CA SER A 118 1.72 9.63 -5.18
C SER A 118 0.22 9.34 -5.26
N ALA A 119 -0.21 8.57 -6.26
CA ALA A 119 -1.62 8.20 -6.42
C ALA A 119 -2.09 7.34 -5.23
N GLY A 120 -1.27 6.40 -4.78
CA GLY A 120 -1.53 5.56 -3.61
C GLY A 120 -1.67 6.39 -2.34
N SER A 121 -0.69 7.26 -2.06
CA SER A 121 -0.75 8.12 -0.87
C SER A 121 -1.92 9.10 -0.91
N LEU A 122 -2.24 9.68 -2.07
CA LEU A 122 -3.43 10.54 -2.19
C LEU A 122 -4.72 9.76 -2.00
N SER A 123 -4.78 8.50 -2.44
CA SER A 123 -5.92 7.61 -2.18
C SER A 123 -6.05 7.27 -0.70
N HIS A 124 -4.93 7.07 -0.01
CA HIS A 124 -4.89 6.92 1.46
C HIS A 124 -5.55 8.11 2.15
N PHE A 125 -5.05 9.33 1.90
CA PHE A 125 -5.61 10.53 2.53
C PHE A 125 -7.06 10.80 2.13
N PHE A 126 -7.45 10.49 0.88
CA PHE A 126 -8.84 10.59 0.45
C PHE A 126 -9.75 9.67 1.26
N LEU A 127 -9.35 8.41 1.44
CA LEU A 127 -10.12 7.43 2.20
C LEU A 127 -10.13 7.78 3.70
N ASP A 128 -9.01 8.25 4.25
CA ASP A 128 -8.95 8.77 5.62
C ASP A 128 -9.98 9.88 5.81
N HIS A 129 -9.98 10.88 4.92
CA HIS A 129 -10.93 11.98 4.99
C HIS A 129 -12.38 11.52 4.81
N LEU A 130 -12.64 10.60 3.87
CA LEU A 130 -13.97 10.07 3.58
C LEU A 130 -14.59 9.34 4.80
N PHE A 131 -13.77 8.59 5.54
CA PHE A 131 -14.25 7.73 6.64
C PHE A 131 -14.06 8.33 8.04
N GLU A 132 -13.16 9.30 8.22
CA GLU A 132 -12.89 9.92 9.53
C GLU A 132 -13.77 11.15 9.81
N GLU A 133 -14.20 11.91 8.79
CA GLU A 133 -14.81 13.23 9.00
C GLU A 133 -16.32 13.38 8.82
N ASN A 134 -17.16 12.34 8.68
CA ASN A 134 -18.62 12.59 8.58
C ASN A 134 -19.58 11.62 9.34
N GLY A 135 -19.58 11.68 10.67
CA GLY A 135 -20.82 11.45 11.46
C GLY A 135 -20.80 10.37 12.55
N HIS A 136 -20.56 10.78 13.79
CA HIS A 136 -21.15 10.27 15.05
C HIS A 136 -21.85 8.88 15.03
N SER A 137 -21.11 7.78 14.91
CA SER A 137 -21.69 6.44 15.09
C SER A 137 -20.74 5.47 15.79
N SER A 138 -21.25 4.81 16.82
CA SER A 138 -20.54 3.95 17.78
C SER A 138 -20.15 2.57 17.23
N THR A 139 -20.46 2.26 15.97
CA THR A 139 -20.34 0.89 15.43
C THR A 139 -19.07 0.65 14.61
N TYR A 140 -18.40 1.68 14.10
CA TYR A 140 -17.21 1.53 13.23
C TYR A 140 -15.86 1.81 13.91
N SER A 141 -15.85 2.19 15.20
CA SER A 141 -14.62 2.56 15.94
C SER A 141 -13.62 1.43 16.16
N TRP A 142 -13.95 0.17 15.87
CA TRP A 142 -13.04 -0.96 16.12
C TRP A 142 -12.38 -1.54 14.87
N ILE A 143 -13.05 -1.48 13.72
CA ILE A 143 -12.57 -2.09 12.47
C ILE A 143 -11.96 -1.04 11.52
N LEU A 144 -12.42 0.22 11.62
CA LEU A 144 -12.13 1.30 10.69
C LEU A 144 -11.57 2.56 11.36
N SER A 145 -11.03 2.45 12.57
CA SER A 145 -10.46 3.58 13.30
C SER A 145 -9.08 3.22 13.82
N THR A 146 -8.07 3.68 13.09
CA THR A 146 -6.91 4.29 13.73
C THR A 146 -7.05 5.79 13.44
N GLY A 147 -6.97 6.74 14.37
CA GLY A 147 -7.24 8.16 14.04
C GLY A 147 -8.75 8.43 13.97
N TRP A 148 -9.34 9.17 14.88
CA TRP A 148 -8.83 10.30 15.62
C TRP A 148 -8.47 9.93 17.06
N TRP A 149 -7.24 10.21 17.47
CA TRP A 149 -6.78 9.98 18.83
C TRP A 149 -6.76 11.30 19.58
N LYS A 150 -7.77 11.57 20.43
CA LYS A 150 -7.67 12.66 21.43
C LYS A 150 -6.59 12.37 22.49
N SER A 151 -6.09 11.14 22.55
CA SER A 151 -5.04 10.63 23.45
C SER A 151 -4.34 9.41 22.85
N ARG A 152 -3.17 9.01 23.37
CA ARG A 152 -2.39 7.85 22.89
C ARG A 152 -3.27 6.60 22.67
N ALA A 153 -3.37 6.14 21.43
CA ALA A 153 -3.98 4.88 21.07
C ALA A 153 -3.26 3.72 21.78
N ALA A 154 -3.99 2.81 22.42
CA ALA A 154 -3.40 1.53 22.76
C ALA A 154 -3.33 0.69 21.47
N VAL A 155 -2.23 0.80 20.73
CA VAL A 155 -1.94 -0.09 19.61
C VAL A 155 -1.68 -1.49 20.19
N ASN A 156 -2.56 -2.44 19.88
CA ASN A 156 -2.45 -3.82 20.35
C ASN A 156 -1.54 -4.62 19.39
N PRO A 157 -0.43 -5.24 19.88
CA PRO A 157 0.42 -6.12 19.07
C PRO A 157 -0.34 -7.24 18.34
N ASP A 158 -1.40 -7.79 18.95
CA ASP A 158 -2.22 -8.82 18.34
C ASP A 158 -2.93 -8.31 17.09
N ALA A 159 -3.38 -7.05 17.11
CA ALA A 159 -4.00 -6.42 15.95
C ALA A 159 -3.00 -6.26 14.81
N VAL A 160 -1.75 -5.90 15.11
CA VAL A 160 -0.66 -5.82 14.12
C VAL A 160 -0.42 -7.17 13.46
N ILE A 161 -0.38 -8.25 14.25
CA ILE A 161 -0.20 -9.62 13.73
C ILE A 161 -1.37 -10.02 12.81
N VAL A 162 -2.60 -9.84 13.27
CA VAL A 162 -3.81 -10.21 12.50
C VAL A 162 -3.90 -9.42 11.20
N VAL A 163 -3.72 -8.10 11.26
CA VAL A 163 -3.74 -7.23 10.08
C VAL A 163 -2.60 -7.57 9.12
N GLY A 164 -1.38 -7.77 9.63
CA GLY A 164 -0.23 -8.15 8.82
C GLY A 164 -0.44 -9.48 8.10
N PHE A 165 -1.06 -10.46 8.78
CA PHE A 165 -1.46 -11.73 8.20
C PHE A 165 -2.48 -11.52 7.08
N LEU A 166 -3.59 -10.80 7.34
CA LEU A 166 -4.62 -10.53 6.33
C LEU A 166 -4.07 -9.81 5.09
N CYS A 167 -3.24 -8.79 5.27
CA CYS A 167 -2.60 -8.07 4.18
C CYS A 167 -1.67 -8.98 3.36
N THR A 168 -0.94 -9.89 4.02
CA THR A 168 -0.09 -10.88 3.35
C THR A 168 -0.93 -11.84 2.49
N PHE A 169 -2.08 -12.31 2.97
CA PHE A 169 -2.99 -13.15 2.19
C PHE A 169 -3.59 -12.39 1.00
N LEU A 170 -3.96 -11.13 1.17
CA LEU A 170 -4.49 -10.31 0.08
C LEU A 170 -3.45 -10.06 -1.02
N ILE A 171 -2.25 -9.64 -0.63
CA ILE A 171 -1.15 -9.40 -1.58
C ILE A 171 -0.71 -10.71 -2.22
N GLY A 172 -0.53 -11.76 -1.42
CA GLY A 172 -0.12 -13.08 -1.88
C GLY A 172 -1.16 -13.71 -2.81
N GLY A 173 -2.45 -13.60 -2.49
CA GLY A 173 -3.56 -14.05 -3.34
C GLY A 173 -3.62 -13.28 -4.67
N PHE A 174 -3.45 -11.95 -4.63
CA PHE A 174 -3.38 -11.14 -5.85
C PHE A 174 -2.20 -11.56 -6.73
N ILE A 175 -1.00 -11.74 -6.14
CA ILE A 175 0.17 -12.24 -6.86
C ILE A 175 -0.10 -13.65 -7.40
N TYR A 176 -0.72 -14.55 -6.62
CA TYR A 176 -1.02 -15.91 -7.05
C TYR A 176 -1.96 -15.96 -8.26
N ILE A 177 -2.95 -15.07 -8.33
CA ILE A 177 -3.88 -14.98 -9.46
C ILE A 177 -3.20 -14.36 -10.69
N ASN A 178 -2.32 -13.37 -10.48
CA ASN A 178 -1.71 -12.56 -11.55
C ASN A 178 -0.24 -12.92 -11.83
N ARG A 179 0.22 -14.06 -11.31
CA ARG A 179 1.53 -14.62 -11.65
C ARG A 179 1.50 -15.16 -13.07
N HIS A 180 2.66 -15.14 -13.71
CA HIS A 180 2.84 -15.77 -15.01
C HIS A 180 2.45 -17.26 -14.91
N SER A 181 1.46 -17.69 -15.70
CA SER A 181 1.26 -19.11 -15.96
C SER A 181 2.19 -19.48 -17.10
N LEU A 182 3.20 -20.31 -16.84
CA LEU A 182 4.02 -20.99 -17.88
C LEU A 182 3.19 -22.01 -18.70
N TRP A 183 1.86 -21.92 -18.68
CA TRP A 183 0.92 -22.91 -19.20
C TRP A 183 0.52 -22.72 -20.68
N ILE A 184 1.20 -21.88 -21.46
CA ILE A 184 0.87 -21.65 -22.88
C ILE A 184 2.07 -21.82 -23.84
N LEU A 185 3.24 -22.26 -23.36
CA LEU A 185 4.37 -22.62 -24.25
C LEU A 185 4.63 -24.13 -24.36
N SER A 186 3.77 -24.98 -23.76
CA SER A 186 3.80 -26.43 -23.98
C SER A 186 2.56 -26.98 -24.69
N SER A 187 1.56 -26.16 -25.02
CA SER A 187 0.32 -26.58 -25.68
C SER A 187 0.17 -26.08 -27.13
N GLU A 188 1.13 -25.32 -27.65
CA GLU A 188 1.20 -24.97 -29.09
C GLU A 188 2.36 -25.69 -29.81
N LEU A 189 2.85 -26.79 -29.23
CA LEU A 189 3.83 -27.69 -29.84
C LEU A 189 3.22 -29.03 -30.30
N PHE A 190 1.89 -29.09 -30.46
CA PHE A 190 1.19 -30.19 -31.15
C PHE A 190 0.04 -29.66 -32.00
#